data_AF-A0A2V6C823-F1
#
_entry.id   AF-A0A2V6C823-F1
#
_cell.length_a   1.000
_cell.length_b   1.000
_cell.length_c   1.000
_cell.angle_alpha   90.00
_cell.angle_beta   90.00
_cell.angle_gamma   90.00
#
_symmetry.space_group_name_H-M   'P 1'
#
loop_
_entity.id
_entity.type
_entity.pdbx_description
1 polymer ?
#
loop_
_entity_poly.entity_id
_entity_poly.type
_entity_poly.pdbx_seq_one_letter_code
_entity_poly.pdbx_strand_id
1 'polypeptide(L)'
;KTKYEWRDGKPVLMRLPEMNFIDDKAGKPVGINSHIGRRPIAAFGNSDGDQQMLEWTQAGSGARLMMLVHHDDAVREFAYGAESKIGTFSDALMAEAKKNAWTVISMKDDWKTIFPFESK
;
A
#
# COMPACT_ATOMS: atom_id res chain seq x y z
N LYS A 1 -2.26 17.42 11.89
CA LYS A 1 -1.50 17.47 13.16
C LYS A 1 -2.50 17.68 14.28
N THR A 2 -2.27 17.10 15.45
CA THR A 2 -3.22 17.18 16.57
C THR A 2 -2.54 17.86 17.74
N LYS A 3 -3.26 18.76 18.40
CA LYS A 3 -2.76 19.50 19.57
C LYS A 3 -3.69 19.28 20.75
N TYR A 4 -3.10 19.08 21.92
CA TYR A 4 -3.82 19.12 23.20
C TYR A 4 -4.11 20.56 23.59
N GLU A 5 -5.36 20.83 23.96
CA GLU A 5 -5.81 22.15 24.43
C GLU A 5 -6.74 21.99 25.63
N TRP A 6 -6.82 23.04 26.44
CA TRP A 6 -7.80 23.16 27.51
C TRP A 6 -8.88 24.15 27.07
N ARG A 7 -10.14 23.71 26.97
CA ARG A 7 -11.29 24.53 26.54
C ARG A 7 -12.45 24.32 27.51
N ASP A 8 -13.03 25.41 28.00
CA ASP A 8 -14.24 25.42 28.85
C ASP A 8 -14.21 24.41 30.00
N GLY A 9 -13.11 24.34 30.75
CA GLY A 9 -13.05 23.39 31.87
C GLY A 9 -12.54 21.99 31.52
N LYS A 10 -12.21 21.70 30.25
CA LYS A 10 -11.99 20.31 29.79
C LYS A 10 -10.78 20.15 28.87
N PRO A 11 -10.03 19.04 29.00
CA PRO A 11 -8.99 18.68 28.03
C PRO A 11 -9.62 18.22 26.72
N VAL A 12 -9.12 18.74 25.59
CA VAL A 12 -9.56 18.37 24.24
C VAL A 12 -8.36 18.15 23.31
N LEU A 13 -8.56 17.35 22.27
CA LEU A 13 -7.62 17.21 21.16
C LEU A 13 -8.17 17.93 19.92
N MET A 14 -7.45 18.94 19.45
CA MET A 14 -7.85 19.75 18.31
C MET A 14 -7.05 19.38 17.07
N ARG A 15 -7.75 19.14 15.95
CA ARG A 15 -7.13 18.95 14.64
C ARG A 15 -6.74 20.30 14.07
N LEU A 16 -5.45 20.48 13.80
CA LEU A 16 -4.90 21.69 13.17
C LEU A 16 -4.95 21.57 11.64
N PRO A 17 -5.06 22.69 10.91
CA PRO A 17 -4.92 22.75 9.45
C PRO A 17 -3.45 22.59 9.02
N GLU A 18 -2.76 21.61 9.60
CA GLU A 18 -1.36 21.27 9.37
C GLU A 18 -1.24 19.78 9.08
N MET A 19 -0.38 19.42 8.14
CA MET A 19 -0.07 18.01 7.89
C MET A 19 0.68 17.42 9.08
N ASN A 20 0.24 16.24 9.54
CA ASN A 20 0.98 15.49 10.56
C ASN A 20 2.02 14.58 9.92
N PHE A 21 1.56 13.83 8.91
CA PHE A 21 2.29 12.76 8.29
C PHE A 21 1.64 12.42 6.95
N ILE A 22 2.44 12.05 5.95
CA ILE A 22 1.97 11.57 4.65
C ILE A 22 2.35 10.09 4.58
N ASP A 23 1.35 9.22 4.68
CA ASP A 23 1.53 7.76 4.67
C ASP A 23 1.53 7.20 3.24
N ASP A 24 2.44 7.72 2.41
CA ASP A 24 2.60 7.30 1.02
C ASP A 24 4.08 7.21 0.62
N LYS A 25 4.42 6.34 -0.34
CA LYS A 25 5.79 6.07 -0.79
C LYS A 25 6.74 5.77 0.37
N ALA A 26 7.86 6.48 0.48
CA ALA A 26 8.79 6.40 1.60
C ALA A 26 8.17 6.78 2.96
N GLY A 27 7.01 7.43 2.97
CA GLY A 27 6.20 7.62 4.18
C GLY A 27 5.73 6.28 4.77
N LYS A 28 5.26 5.34 3.96
CA LYS A 28 4.74 4.06 4.46
C LYS A 28 5.67 3.30 5.42
N PRO A 29 6.96 3.06 5.12
CA PRO A 29 7.85 2.40 6.07
C PRO A 29 8.07 3.21 7.37
N VAL A 30 8.09 4.55 7.28
CA VAL A 30 8.14 5.42 8.48
C VAL A 30 6.84 5.30 9.30
N GLY A 31 5.69 5.24 8.62
CA GLY A 31 4.37 5.06 9.22
C GLY A 31 4.27 3.74 9.98
N ILE A 32 4.66 2.64 9.31
CA ILE A 32 4.76 1.31 9.90
C ILE A 32 5.63 1.32 11.16
N ASN A 33 6.85 1.85 11.07
CA ASN A 33 7.75 1.84 12.23
C ASN A 33 7.24 2.73 13.37
N SER A 34 6.70 3.90 13.07
CA SER A 34 6.21 4.83 14.10
C SER A 34 4.93 4.37 14.81
N HIS A 35 4.04 3.64 14.12
CA HIS A 35 2.75 3.22 14.69
C HIS A 35 2.75 1.77 15.18
N ILE A 36 3.48 0.86 14.52
CA ILE A 36 3.52 -0.57 14.84
C ILE A 36 4.83 -0.93 15.57
N GLY A 37 5.93 -0.22 15.30
CA GLY A 37 7.23 -0.47 15.94
C GLY A 37 7.90 -1.77 15.49
N ARG A 38 7.41 -2.40 14.41
CA ARG A 38 7.90 -3.69 13.92
C ARG A 38 7.95 -3.71 12.40
N ARG A 39 8.97 -4.37 11.86
CA ARG A 39 9.04 -4.66 10.43
C ARG A 39 8.05 -5.78 10.10
N PRO A 40 7.19 -5.63 9.07
CA PRO A 40 6.26 -6.68 8.68
C PRO A 40 6.98 -7.95 8.20
N ILE A 41 6.25 -9.07 8.22
CA ILE A 41 6.68 -10.32 7.58
C ILE A 41 6.06 -10.52 6.19
N ALA A 42 4.99 -9.77 5.90
CA ALA A 42 4.30 -9.77 4.62
C ALA A 42 3.77 -8.36 4.30
N ALA A 43 3.78 -7.96 3.03
CA ALA A 43 3.25 -6.70 2.55
C ALA A 43 2.59 -6.88 1.17
N PHE A 44 1.50 -6.13 0.97
CA PHE A 44 0.65 -6.21 -0.22
C PHE A 44 0.39 -4.79 -0.70
N GLY A 45 0.66 -4.53 -1.98
CA GLY A 45 0.42 -3.23 -2.62
C GLY A 45 -0.21 -3.40 -4.00
N ASN A 46 -0.40 -2.30 -4.72
CA ASN A 46 -0.90 -2.31 -6.09
C ASN A 46 -0.34 -1.16 -6.95
N SER A 47 0.59 -0.37 -6.42
CA SER A 47 1.06 0.85 -7.09
C SER A 47 2.52 1.18 -6.78
N ASP A 48 3.07 2.14 -7.53
CA ASP A 48 4.41 2.70 -7.29
C ASP A 48 4.54 3.26 -5.87
N GLY A 49 3.43 3.72 -5.28
CA GLY A 49 3.38 4.22 -3.90
C GLY A 49 3.63 3.14 -2.84
N ASP A 50 3.63 1.85 -3.20
CA ASP A 50 3.86 0.73 -2.30
C ASP A 50 5.30 0.19 -2.34
N GLN A 51 6.11 0.65 -3.30
CA GLN A 51 7.45 0.09 -3.54
C GLN A 51 8.32 0.09 -2.26
N GLN A 52 8.45 1.22 -1.58
CA GLN A 52 9.31 1.32 -0.39
C GLN A 52 8.77 0.52 0.80
N MET A 53 7.45 0.30 0.87
CA MET A 53 6.85 -0.58 1.88
C MET A 53 7.25 -2.04 1.65
N LEU A 54 7.22 -2.50 0.38
CA LEU A 54 7.62 -3.84 -0.03
C LEU A 54 9.13 -4.05 0.19
N GLU A 55 9.97 -3.11 -0.24
CA GLU A 55 11.42 -3.11 -0.02
C GLU A 55 11.77 -3.18 1.49
N TRP A 56 11.11 -2.35 2.31
CA TRP A 56 11.31 -2.36 3.75
C TRP A 56 10.93 -3.70 4.37
N THR A 57 9.80 -4.27 3.96
CA THR A 57 9.34 -5.58 4.45
C THR A 57 10.33 -6.69 4.08
N GLN A 58 10.78 -6.72 2.82
CA GLN A 58 11.69 -7.72 2.31
C GLN A 58 13.07 -7.68 2.96
N ALA A 59 13.58 -6.50 3.31
CA ALA A 59 14.91 -6.35 3.91
C ALA A 59 15.01 -6.88 5.36
N GLY A 60 13.96 -7.50 5.90
CA GLY A 60 14.02 -8.25 7.16
C GLY A 60 14.63 -9.64 7.00
N SER A 61 15.06 -10.25 8.11
CA SER A 61 15.59 -11.63 8.10
C SER A 61 14.49 -12.69 8.10
N GLY A 62 14.78 -13.85 7.49
CA GLY A 62 13.86 -14.99 7.42
C GLY A 62 12.84 -14.89 6.27
N ALA A 63 11.86 -15.79 6.26
CA ALA A 63 10.84 -15.82 5.22
C ALA A 63 10.00 -14.52 5.22
N ARG A 64 9.83 -13.93 4.03
CA ARG A 64 9.07 -12.70 3.81
C ARG A 64 8.22 -12.83 2.54
N LEU A 65 7.05 -12.20 2.53
CA LEU A 65 6.11 -12.23 1.41
C LEU A 65 5.81 -10.82 0.90
N MET A 66 6.11 -10.59 -0.37
CA MET A 66 5.83 -9.32 -1.04
C MET A 66 4.92 -9.59 -2.21
N MET A 67 3.77 -8.90 -2.24
CA MET A 67 2.77 -9.08 -3.28
C MET A 67 2.32 -7.74 -3.85
N LEU A 68 2.08 -7.74 -5.15
CA LEU A 68 1.52 -6.62 -5.90
C LEU A 68 0.29 -7.09 -6.68
N VAL A 69 -0.83 -6.41 -6.52
CA VAL A 69 -2.02 -6.64 -7.35
C VAL A 69 -1.88 -5.86 -8.66
N HIS A 70 -1.92 -6.57 -9.78
CA HIS A 70 -1.95 -5.99 -11.12
C HIS A 70 -3.39 -5.98 -11.62
N HIS A 71 -3.92 -4.76 -11.77
CA HIS A 71 -5.27 -4.52 -12.28
C HIS A 71 -5.26 -4.61 -13.81
N ASP A 72 -5.45 -5.81 -14.34
CA ASP A 72 -5.42 -6.14 -15.78
C ASP A 72 -6.74 -6.69 -16.33
N ASP A 73 -7.82 -6.56 -15.54
CA ASP A 73 -9.13 -7.08 -15.90
C ASP A 73 -10.14 -5.96 -16.16
N ALA A 74 -10.18 -5.46 -17.40
CA ALA A 74 -11.16 -4.45 -17.82
C ALA A 74 -12.61 -4.97 -17.97
N VAL A 75 -12.85 -6.28 -17.82
CA VAL A 75 -14.18 -6.87 -17.98
C VAL A 75 -14.89 -6.99 -16.64
N ARG A 76 -14.18 -7.50 -15.63
CA ARG A 76 -14.72 -7.72 -14.29
C ARG A 76 -14.35 -6.59 -13.33
N GLU A 77 -13.30 -5.83 -13.62
CA GLU A 77 -12.88 -4.66 -12.85
C GLU A 77 -12.32 -3.57 -13.80
N PHE A 78 -11.27 -2.87 -13.41
CA PHE A 78 -10.55 -1.91 -14.23
C PHE A 78 -9.23 -2.54 -14.71
N ALA A 79 -8.81 -2.17 -15.92
CA ALA A 79 -7.44 -2.37 -16.36
C ALA A 79 -6.72 -1.02 -16.36
N TYR A 80 -5.67 -0.89 -15.54
CA TYR A 80 -4.86 0.31 -15.47
C TYR A 80 -3.40 -0.01 -15.15
N GLY A 81 -2.50 0.89 -15.55
CA GLY A 81 -1.05 0.68 -15.44
C GLY A 81 -0.27 1.99 -15.43
N ALA A 82 0.80 2.06 -16.22
CA ALA A 82 1.78 3.14 -16.18
C ALA A 82 1.19 4.54 -16.44
N GLU A 83 0.15 4.63 -17.27
CA GLU A 83 -0.50 5.92 -17.61
C GLU A 83 -1.58 6.34 -16.60
N SER A 84 -1.90 5.51 -15.61
CA SER A 84 -2.92 5.84 -14.63
C SER A 84 -2.44 6.97 -13.72
N LYS A 85 -3.33 7.94 -13.44
CA LYS A 85 -3.07 9.00 -12.44
C LYS A 85 -3.39 8.55 -11.00
N ILE A 86 -4.08 7.42 -10.85
CA ILE A 86 -4.50 6.86 -9.56
C ILE A 86 -4.03 5.40 -9.54
N GLY A 87 -3.27 5.02 -8.51
CA GLY A 87 -2.74 3.65 -8.42
C GLY A 87 -1.79 3.32 -9.56
N THR A 88 -0.98 4.27 -10.03
CA THR A 88 0.00 4.05 -11.10
C THR A 88 0.81 2.78 -10.83
N PHE A 89 0.76 1.84 -11.78
CA PHE A 89 1.59 0.65 -11.78
C PHE A 89 2.54 0.78 -12.96
N SER A 90 3.75 1.28 -12.71
CA SER A 90 4.72 1.55 -13.78
C SER A 90 5.41 0.27 -14.28
N ASP A 91 5.95 0.33 -15.50
CA ASP A 91 6.86 -0.70 -16.01
C ASP A 91 8.10 -0.85 -15.13
N ALA A 92 8.54 0.23 -14.49
CA ALA A 92 9.64 0.22 -13.53
C ALA A 92 9.28 -0.59 -12.27
N LEU A 93 8.06 -0.44 -11.73
CA LEU A 93 7.60 -1.27 -10.63
C LEU A 93 7.48 -2.74 -11.03
N MET A 94 6.98 -3.02 -12.24
CA MET A 94 6.94 -4.39 -12.79
C MET A 94 8.35 -5.00 -12.86
N ALA A 95 9.34 -4.21 -13.31
CA ALA A 95 10.73 -4.65 -13.37
C ALA A 95 11.34 -4.87 -11.98
N GLU A 96 11.07 -3.99 -11.02
CA GLU A 96 11.56 -4.11 -9.64
C GLU A 96 10.94 -5.33 -8.94
N ALA A 97 9.65 -5.60 -9.19
CA ALA A 97 8.97 -6.80 -8.70
C ALA A 97 9.64 -8.08 -9.21
N LYS A 98 9.93 -8.15 -10.53
CA LYS A 98 10.65 -9.28 -11.13
C LYS A 98 12.05 -9.44 -10.55
N LYS A 99 12.80 -8.34 -10.44
CA LYS A 99 14.17 -8.31 -9.92
C LYS A 99 14.27 -8.80 -8.48
N ASN A 100 13.30 -8.44 -7.63
CA ASN A 100 13.27 -8.81 -6.21
C ASN A 100 12.40 -10.02 -5.90
N ALA A 101 11.91 -10.73 -6.93
CA ALA A 101 11.01 -11.88 -6.79
C ALA A 101 9.75 -11.60 -5.96
N TRP A 102 9.16 -10.41 -6.11
CA TRP A 102 7.84 -10.10 -5.57
C TRP A 102 6.77 -10.82 -6.41
N THR A 103 5.72 -11.31 -5.76
CA THR A 103 4.61 -11.96 -6.46
C THR A 103 3.71 -10.88 -7.06
N VAL A 104 3.58 -10.86 -8.38
CA VAL A 104 2.60 -10.02 -9.08
C VAL A 104 1.37 -10.87 -9.36
N ILE A 105 0.22 -10.46 -8.84
CA ILE A 105 -1.06 -11.14 -8.96
C ILE A 105 -1.81 -10.52 -10.14
N SER A 106 -2.14 -11.30 -11.16
CA SER A 106 -3.05 -10.88 -12.23
C SER A 106 -4.50 -11.01 -11.74
N MET A 107 -5.24 -9.91 -11.67
CA MET A 107 -6.67 -10.00 -11.35
C MET A 107 -7.43 -10.81 -12.39
N LYS A 108 -7.03 -10.70 -13.66
CA LYS A 108 -7.65 -11.41 -14.77
C LYS A 108 -7.41 -12.92 -14.68
N ASP A 109 -6.16 -13.34 -14.52
CA ASP A 109 -5.78 -14.74 -14.70
C ASP A 109 -5.76 -15.54 -13.37
N ASP A 110 -5.50 -14.88 -12.24
CA ASP A 110 -5.32 -15.57 -10.96
C ASP A 110 -6.60 -15.60 -10.10
N TRP A 111 -7.52 -14.65 -10.30
CA TRP A 111 -8.75 -14.57 -9.50
C TRP A 111 -9.95 -15.17 -10.22
N LYS A 112 -10.55 -16.17 -9.58
CA LYS A 112 -11.81 -16.80 -10.04
C LYS A 112 -13.01 -15.84 -9.91
N THR A 113 -12.97 -14.99 -8.90
CA THR A 113 -14.08 -14.11 -8.50
C THR A 113 -13.48 -12.79 -8.04
N ILE A 114 -13.99 -11.67 -8.55
CA ILE A 114 -13.53 -10.34 -8.14
C ILE A 114 -14.36 -9.85 -6.96
N PHE A 115 -15.68 -9.98 -7.06
CA PHE A 115 -16.60 -9.48 -6.06
C PHE A 115 -17.40 -10.60 -5.39
N PRO A 116 -17.63 -10.53 -4.07
CA PRO A 116 -18.29 -11.61 -3.34
C PRO A 116 -19.73 -11.90 -3.79
N PHE A 117 -20.39 -10.97 -4.47
CA PHE A 117 -21.77 -11.17 -4.95
C PHE A 117 -21.87 -12.00 -6.24
N GLU A 118 -20.76 -12.27 -6.93
CA GLU A 118 -20.73 -13.07 -8.17
C GLU A 118 -20.85 -14.57 -7.90
N SER A 119 -20.47 -15.03 -6.70
CA SER A 119 -20.45 -16.45 -6.31
C SER A 119 -21.63 -16.83 -5.41
N LYS A 120 -22.85 -16.50 -5.84
CA LYS A 120 -24.07 -17.01 -5.21
C LYS A 120 -24.47 -18.37 -5.77
#